data_AF-A0A7C1U9T3-F1
#
_entry.id   AF-A0A7C1U9T3-F1
#
_cell.length_a   1.000
_cell.length_b   1.000
_cell.length_c   1.000
_cell.angle_alpha   90.00
_cell.angle_beta   90.00
_cell.angle_gamma   90.00
#
_symmetry.space_group_name_H-M   'P 1'
#
loop_
_entity.id
_entity.type
_entity.pdbx_description
1 polymer ?
#
loop_
_entity_poly.entity_id
_entity_poly.type
_entity_poly.pdbx_seq_one_letter_code
_entity_poly.pdbx_strand_id
1 'polypeptide(L)' 'MTTEEDPTSELGYTEAMTELEEILTSLESDRVDVDVISRQVARAARLIELCRAKIQRAEIEVERVVAGLESTTD' A
#
# COMPACT_ATOMS: atom_id res chain seq x y z
N MET A 1 -25.90 -5.87 -4.59
CA MET A 1 -26.00 -5.17 -3.29
C MET A 1 -24.59 -4.89 -2.83
N THR A 2 -24.29 -3.59 -2.68
CA THR A 2 -23.13 -2.97 -2.00
C THR A 2 -21.74 -3.53 -2.30
N THR A 3 -21.08 -2.90 -3.28
CA THR A 3 -19.62 -2.75 -3.31
C THR A 3 -19.23 -2.03 -2.02
N GLU A 4 -18.78 -2.77 -1.00
CA GLU A 4 -18.08 -2.17 0.14
C GLU A 4 -16.77 -1.62 -0.42
N GLU A 5 -16.72 -0.31 -0.65
CA GLU A 5 -15.50 0.39 -1.00
C GLU A 5 -14.51 0.18 0.14
N ASP A 6 -13.49 -0.65 -0.09
CA ASP A 6 -12.44 -0.88 0.88
C ASP A 6 -11.71 0.46 1.05
N PRO A 7 -11.76 1.11 2.24
CA PRO A 7 -11.17 2.43 2.45
C PRO A 7 -9.66 2.41 2.19
N THR A 8 -9.05 1.22 2.20
CA THR A 8 -7.65 0.98 1.82
C THR A 8 -7.34 1.35 0.36
N SER A 9 -8.31 1.28 -0.55
CA SER A 9 -8.08 1.52 -1.98
C SER A 9 -7.81 2.99 -2.34
N GLU A 10 -8.27 3.92 -1.49
CA GLU A 10 -8.13 5.37 -1.71
C GLU A 10 -6.87 5.97 -1.08
N LEU A 11 -6.22 5.28 -0.12
CA LEU A 11 -5.02 5.82 0.54
C LEU A 11 -3.89 6.06 -0.46
N GLY A 12 -3.16 7.16 -0.28
CA GLY A 12 -1.87 7.40 -0.91
C GLY A 12 -0.78 6.45 -0.40
N TYR A 13 0.33 6.37 -1.11
CA TYR A 13 1.48 5.54 -0.69
C TYR A 13 2.02 5.98 0.68
N THR A 14 2.17 7.29 0.89
CA THR A 14 2.66 7.86 2.14
C THR A 14 1.73 7.54 3.31
N GLU A 15 0.42 7.70 3.12
CA GLU A 15 -0.56 7.45 4.17
C GLU A 15 -0.60 5.97 4.55
N ALA A 16 -0.54 5.08 3.56
CA ALA A 16 -0.43 3.64 3.80
C ALA A 16 0.85 3.26 4.55
N MET A 17 1.96 3.95 4.28
CA MET A 17 3.23 3.74 5.01
C MET A 17 3.14 4.22 6.46
N THR A 18 2.54 5.40 6.69
CA THR A 18 2.31 5.92 8.04
C THR A 18 1.44 4.96 8.86
N GLU A 19 0.37 4.42 8.27
CA GLU A 19 -0.48 3.45 8.96
C GLU A 19 0.28 2.13 9.27
N LEU A 20 1.17 1.69 8.37
CA LEU A 20 2.04 0.53 8.64
C LEU A 20 2.99 0.76 9.82
N GLU A 21 3.56 1.96 9.95
CA GLU A 21 4.43 2.33 11.08
C GLU A 21 3.64 2.37 12.41
N GLU A 22 2.42 2.88 12.38
CA GLU A 22 1.51 2.87 13.55
C GLU A 22 1.14 1.44 13.97
N ILE A 23 0.83 0.57 12.99
CA ILE A 23 0.57 -0.85 13.26
C ILE A 23 1.81 -1.50 13.88
N LEU A 24 3.01 -1.26 13.34
CA LEU A 24 4.25 -1.81 13.87
C LEU A 24 4.47 -1.37 15.33
N THR A 25 4.32 -0.08 15.60
CA THR A 25 4.44 0.50 16.94
C THR A 25 3.42 -0.11 17.91
N SER A 26 2.20 -0.35 17.44
CA SER A 26 1.18 -1.00 18.25
C SER A 26 1.56 -2.46 18.57
N LEU A 27 2.09 -3.20 17.60
CA LEU A 27 2.46 -4.62 17.78
C LEU A 27 3.64 -4.81 18.74
N GLU A 28 4.53 -3.83 18.84
CA GLU A 28 5.65 -3.83 19.77
C GLU A 28 5.26 -3.51 21.22
N SER A 29 3.99 -3.16 21.47
CA SER A 29 3.50 -2.87 22.81
C SER A 29 3.24 -4.15 23.63
N ASP A 30 3.78 -4.22 24.85
CA ASP A 30 3.71 -5.40 25.74
C ASP A 30 2.28 -5.82 26.18
N ARG A 31 1.22 -5.11 25.79
CA ARG A 31 -0.16 -5.31 26.27
C ARG A 31 -1.18 -5.58 25.16
N VAL A 32 -0.76 -6.15 24.03
CA VAL A 32 -1.66 -6.43 22.92
C VAL A 32 -2.19 -7.87 22.96
N ASP A 33 -3.52 -8.00 22.85
CA ASP A 33 -4.22 -9.29 22.75
C ASP A 33 -3.94 -9.96 21.38
N VAL A 34 -3.84 -11.29 21.35
CA VAL A 34 -3.61 -12.09 20.13
C VAL A 34 -4.65 -11.83 19.04
N ASP A 35 -5.90 -11.55 19.42
CA ASP A 35 -6.96 -11.20 18.47
C ASP A 35 -6.72 -9.83 17.82
N VAL A 36 -6.13 -8.88 18.56
CA VAL A 36 -5.75 -7.56 18.05
C VAL A 36 -4.57 -7.70 17.09
N ILE A 37 -3.55 -8.49 17.46
CA ILE A 37 -2.39 -8.77 16.61
C ILE A 37 -2.87 -9.34 15.26
N SER A 38 -3.76 -10.32 15.29
CA SER A 38 -4.28 -10.97 14.08
C SER A 38 -4.99 -9.98 13.15
N ARG A 39 -5.80 -9.05 13.70
CA ARG A 39 -6.46 -8.00 12.92
C ARG A 39 -5.46 -6.99 12.35
N GLN A 40 -4.48 -6.58 13.14
CA GLN A 40 -3.44 -5.61 12.73
C GLN A 40 -2.55 -6.18 11.63
N VAL A 41 -2.14 -7.45 11.73
CA VAL A 41 -1.39 -8.13 10.68
C VAL A 41 -2.20 -8.26 9.39
N ALA A 42 -3.49 -8.60 9.49
CA ALA A 42 -4.37 -8.65 8.31
C ALA A 42 -4.52 -7.27 7.63
N ARG A 43 -4.59 -6.20 8.42
CA ARG A 43 -4.61 -4.82 7.91
C ARG A 43 -3.29 -4.46 7.23
N ALA A 44 -2.16 -4.74 7.88
CA ALA A 44 -0.83 -4.51 7.32
C ALA A 44 -0.63 -5.23 5.98
N ALA A 45 -1.09 -6.49 5.86
CA ALA A 45 -1.02 -7.23 4.61
C ALA A 45 -1.75 -6.51 3.47
N ARG A 46 -2.94 -5.95 3.72
CA ARG A 46 -3.69 -5.18 2.71
C ARG A 46 -2.96 -3.89 2.32
N LEU A 47 -2.39 -3.17 3.28
CA LEU A 47 -1.61 -1.96 3.01
C LEU A 47 -0.36 -2.27 2.17
N ILE A 48 0.31 -3.40 2.42
CA ILE A 48 1.45 -3.84 1.63
C ILE A 48 1.05 -4.13 0.18
N GLU A 49 -0.06 -4.83 -0.04
CA GLU A 49 -0.59 -5.08 -1.39
C GLU A 49 -0.91 -3.78 -2.14
N LEU A 50 -1.53 -2.81 -1.45
CA LEU A 50 -1.79 -1.49 -2.01
C LEU A 50 -0.48 -0.78 -2.42
N CYS A 51 0.52 -0.77 -1.53
CA CYS A 51 1.81 -0.16 -1.80
C CYS A 51 2.49 -0.78 -3.02
N ARG A 52 2.48 -2.13 -3.12
CA ARG A 52 3.01 -2.86 -4.28
C ARG A 52 2.30 -2.47 -5.56
N ALA A 53 0.98 -2.42 -5.55
CA ALA A 53 0.18 -2.03 -6.72
C ALA A 53 0.50 -0.59 -7.18
N LYS A 54 0.72 0.34 -6.24
CA LYS A 54 1.12 1.73 -6.55
C LYS A 54 2.52 1.81 -7.15
N ILE A 55 3.49 1.09 -6.58
CA ILE A 55 4.87 1.04 -7.10
C ILE A 55 4.86 0.50 -8.52
N GLN A 56 4.17 -0.62 -8.76
CA GLN A 56 4.08 -1.22 -10.08
C GLN A 56 3.45 -0.27 -11.12
N ARG A 57 2.39 0.46 -10.73
CA ARG A 57 1.81 1.48 -11.62
C ARG A 57 2.80 2.59 -11.93
N ALA A 58 3.55 3.07 -10.94
CA ALA A 58 4.57 4.09 -11.14
C ALA A 58 5.68 3.60 -12.09
N GLU A 59 6.14 2.36 -11.92
CA GLU A 59 7.14 1.73 -12.81
C GLU A 59 6.65 1.68 -14.26
N ILE A 60 5.40 1.25 -14.50
CA ILE A 60 4.80 1.20 -15.84
C ILE A 60 4.71 2.60 -16.46
N GLU A 61 4.30 3.62 -15.70
CA GLU A 61 4.24 4.99 -16.20
C GLU A 61 5.63 5.54 -16.54
N VAL A 62 6.65 5.23 -15.74
CA VAL A 62 8.04 5.60 -16.04
C VAL A 62 8.50 4.91 -17.33
N GLU A 63 8.27 3.61 -17.48
CA GLU A 63 8.63 2.85 -18.67
C GLU A 63 7.97 3.42 -19.94
N ARG A 64 6.69 3.80 -19.86
CA ARG A 64 5.96 4.45 -20.96
C ARG A 64 6.58 5.79 -21.36
N VAL A 65 6.94 6.62 -20.38
CA VAL A 65 7.59 7.91 -20.65
C VAL A 65 8.92 7.71 -21.34
N VAL A 66 9.75 6.78 -20.84
CA VAL A 66 11.06 6.48 -21.42
C VAL A 66 10.91 5.98 -22.87
N ALA A 67 10.03 5.01 -23.12
CA ALA A 67 9.77 4.49 -24.47
C ALA A 67 9.29 5.59 -25.44
N GLY A 68 8.46 6.53 -24.96
CA GLY A 68 8.03 7.69 -25.75
C GLY A 68 9.19 8.61 -26.15
N LEU A 69 10.15 8.83 -25.26
CA LEU A 69 11.34 9.65 -25.56
C LEU A 69 12.25 8.97 -26.59
N GLU A 70 12.43 7.66 -26.49
CA GLU A 70 13.22 6.89 -27.46
C GLU A 70 12.56 6.92 -28.86
N SER A 71 11.22 6.83 -28.93
CA SER A 71 10.47 6.89 -30.19
C SER A 71 10.51 8.24 -30.93
N THR A 72 10.90 9.32 -30.26
CA THR A 72 10.99 10.67 -30.85
C THR A 72 12.40 11.00 -31.35
N THR A 73 13.39 10.14 -31.10
CA THR A 73 14.81 10.40 -31.40
C THR A 73 15.27 9.80 -32.75
N ASP A 74 14.38 9.17 -33.52
CA ASP A 74 14.61 8.75 -34.93
C ASP A 74 14.07 9.77 -35.93
#